data_AF-A0A428QJ72-F1
#
_entry.id   AF-A0A428QJ72-F1
#
_cell.length_a   1.000
_cell.length_b   1.000
_cell.length_c   1.000
_cell.angle_alpha   90.00
_cell.angle_beta   90.00
_cell.angle_gamma   90.00
#
_symmetry.space_group_name_H-M   'P 1'
#
loop_
_entity.id
_entity.type
_entity.pdbx_description
1 polymer ?
#
loop_
_entity_poly.entity_id
_entity_poly.type
_entity_poly.pdbx_seq_one_letter_code
_entity_poly.pdbx_strand_id
1 'polypeptide(L)'
;MVDADSPATLISRDIELTTTMDLLAACGEPSRLTSFFLESVDCPGVSSFDRVNWRFAKYRIVELGKTCSAIASSIAAITTLFKAQLVLRGAIRRPGSRIRPLPGGGLPSYPIRVHTPGRWRVNLQGRESAVPRTIAALGTASRVSLRTVDQTHNLAQDIANSYNAGRGMGLMSETICCLLPNYDGPFPSIKPPTNSDLGLSTHLHDVLCAPVFDFYFRLQILSGQIAKLTHYHRSRTTGVDQEEVSQRTAHIKSRLQDLWESRSAIQREAPEDLRDQLAPRLANAVTSLVGICNAAYHAELVEIDRVLGDPVTKWTDSRKAIHQIRQIVDDECTASDATKTEGLNPGYLRPLFLYAIECMDKEENQWAVDRIAQIRDPIYRSKFFSTFAKELSDAQMRKERRVTSKYFCIWYFGTPPPYL
;
A
#
# COMPACT_ATOMS: atom_id res chain seq x y z
N MET A 1 -38.89 5.14 -18.09
CA MET A 1 -38.34 4.04 -18.89
C MET A 1 -36.95 4.48 -19.30
N VAL A 2 -35.90 3.77 -18.90
CA VAL A 2 -34.53 4.08 -19.35
C VAL A 2 -34.41 3.54 -20.76
N ASP A 3 -34.06 4.40 -21.70
CA ASP A 3 -33.99 4.06 -23.12
C ASP A 3 -32.85 3.04 -23.34
N ALA A 4 -33.22 1.83 -23.80
CA ALA A 4 -32.30 0.70 -23.90
C ALA A 4 -31.19 0.95 -24.94
N ASP A 5 -31.43 1.88 -25.87
CA ASP A 5 -30.53 2.25 -26.96
C ASP A 5 -29.82 3.59 -26.73
N SER A 6 -29.87 4.14 -25.50
CA SER A 6 -29.11 5.35 -25.21
C SER A 6 -27.60 5.09 -25.41
N PRO A 7 -26.83 6.06 -25.95
CA PRO A 7 -25.39 5.91 -26.13
C PRO A 7 -24.66 5.52 -24.83
N ALA A 8 -25.13 5.98 -23.67
CA ALA A 8 -24.57 5.60 -22.37
C ALA A 8 -24.83 4.13 -22.03
N THR A 9 -26.01 3.59 -22.38
CA THR A 9 -26.38 2.19 -22.18
C THR A 9 -25.54 1.27 -23.07
N LEU A 10 -25.31 1.68 -24.33
CA LEU A 10 -24.48 0.96 -25.29
C LEU A 10 -23.00 0.98 -24.86
N ILE A 11 -22.46 2.14 -24.47
CA ILE A 11 -21.09 2.26 -23.93
C ILE A 11 -20.92 1.38 -22.68
N SER A 12 -21.88 1.38 -21.76
CA SER A 12 -21.82 0.53 -20.57
C SER A 12 -21.80 -0.95 -20.91
N ARG A 13 -22.59 -1.39 -21.90
CA ARG A 13 -22.60 -2.79 -22.38
C ARG A 13 -21.30 -3.17 -23.06
N ASP A 14 -20.73 -2.28 -23.88
CA ASP A 14 -19.44 -2.51 -24.53
C ASP A 14 -18.31 -2.60 -23.51
N ILE A 15 -18.31 -1.75 -22.48
CA ILE A 15 -17.35 -1.84 -21.35
C ILE A 15 -17.52 -3.17 -20.62
N GLU A 16 -18.76 -3.56 -20.30
CA GLU A 16 -19.05 -4.83 -19.62
C GLU A 16 -18.60 -6.03 -20.45
N LEU A 17 -18.91 -6.06 -21.75
CA LEU A 17 -18.55 -7.15 -22.66
C LEU A 17 -17.04 -7.24 -22.87
N THR A 18 -16.38 -6.10 -23.08
CA THR A 18 -14.92 -6.04 -23.24
C THR A 18 -14.21 -6.45 -21.96
N THR A 19 -14.66 -5.95 -20.79
CA THR A 19 -14.10 -6.35 -19.49
C THR A 19 -14.32 -7.84 -19.23
N THR A 20 -15.49 -8.37 -19.59
CA THR A 20 -15.79 -9.80 -19.46
C THR A 20 -14.91 -10.65 -20.37
N MET A 21 -14.70 -10.23 -21.62
CA MET A 21 -13.79 -10.90 -22.55
C MET A 21 -12.34 -10.86 -22.07
N ASP A 22 -11.87 -9.71 -21.55
CA ASP A 22 -10.53 -9.56 -20.98
C ASP A 22 -10.34 -10.46 -19.74
N LEU A 23 -11.37 -10.54 -18.88
CA LEU A 23 -11.38 -11.45 -17.73
C LEU A 23 -11.36 -12.92 -18.17
N LEU A 24 -12.17 -13.30 -19.16
CA LEU A 24 -12.19 -14.66 -19.71
C LEU A 24 -10.86 -15.01 -20.40
N ALA A 25 -10.24 -14.07 -21.10
CA ALA A 25 -8.92 -14.25 -21.71
C ALA A 25 -7.80 -14.36 -20.65
N ALA A 26 -7.95 -13.69 -19.51
CA ALA A 26 -7.03 -13.78 -18.38
C ALA A 26 -7.27 -15.03 -17.51
N CYS A 27 -8.49 -15.58 -17.51
CA CYS A 27 -8.85 -16.87 -16.91
C CYS A 27 -8.20 -18.02 -17.71
N GLY A 28 -7.10 -18.55 -17.18
CA GLY A 28 -6.47 -19.76 -17.71
C GLY A 28 -6.93 -21.02 -16.99
N GLU A 29 -6.46 -22.18 -17.46
CA GLU A 29 -6.57 -23.45 -16.75
C GLU A 29 -6.15 -23.31 -15.27
N PRO A 30 -6.89 -23.88 -14.29
CA PRO A 30 -6.60 -23.73 -12.86
C PRO A 30 -5.16 -24.08 -12.47
N SER A 31 -4.57 -25.07 -13.15
CA SER A 31 -3.16 -25.46 -12.98
C SER A 31 -2.18 -24.36 -13.43
N ARG A 32 -2.47 -23.69 -14.55
CA ARG A 32 -1.67 -22.56 -15.07
C ARG A 32 -1.82 -21.30 -14.21
N LEU A 33 -3.01 -21.06 -13.65
CA LEU A 33 -3.22 -19.97 -12.70
C LEU A 33 -2.45 -20.22 -11.40
N THR A 34 -2.43 -21.46 -10.92
CA THR A 34 -1.69 -21.84 -9.70
C THR A 34 -0.17 -21.68 -9.87
N SER A 35 0.40 -22.14 -10.98
CA SER A 35 1.84 -21.95 -11.26
C SER A 35 2.17 -20.45 -11.38
N PHE A 36 1.35 -19.68 -12.11
CA PHE A 36 1.54 -18.24 -12.22
C PHE A 36 1.45 -17.53 -10.85
N PHE A 37 0.52 -17.94 -9.99
CA PHE A 37 0.41 -17.41 -8.63
C PHE A 37 1.70 -17.61 -7.84
N LEU A 38 2.22 -18.85 -7.83
CA LEU A 38 3.45 -19.19 -7.13
C LEU A 38 4.66 -18.40 -7.66
N GLU A 39 4.76 -18.25 -8.97
CA GLU A 39 5.95 -17.70 -9.63
C GLU A 39 5.95 -16.18 -9.74
N SER A 40 4.80 -15.57 -10.04
CA SER A 40 4.72 -14.19 -10.53
C SER A 40 3.91 -13.25 -9.65
N VAL A 41 3.01 -13.76 -8.80
CA VAL A 41 2.19 -12.90 -7.93
C VAL A 41 3.01 -12.49 -6.71
N ASP A 42 3.27 -11.20 -6.62
CA ASP A 42 3.93 -10.56 -5.49
C ASP A 42 3.01 -9.59 -4.77
N CYS A 43 3.16 -9.51 -3.45
CA CYS A 43 2.41 -8.60 -2.60
C CYS A 43 3.31 -7.42 -2.22
N PRO A 44 3.08 -6.22 -2.78
CA PRO A 44 3.83 -5.01 -2.46
C PRO A 44 4.13 -4.81 -0.97
N GLY A 45 3.14 -5.03 -0.11
CA GLY A 45 3.31 -4.83 1.33
C GLY A 45 4.21 -5.84 2.03
N VAL A 46 4.45 -7.01 1.42
CA VAL A 46 5.13 -8.15 2.05
C VAL A 46 6.40 -8.53 1.29
N SER A 47 6.35 -8.69 -0.03
CA SER A 47 7.49 -9.22 -0.82
C SER A 47 8.73 -8.34 -0.78
N SER A 48 8.56 -7.04 -0.57
CA SER A 48 9.67 -6.09 -0.41
C SER A 48 10.40 -6.25 0.91
N PHE A 49 9.72 -6.79 1.94
CA PHE A 49 10.23 -6.91 3.31
C PHE A 49 10.55 -8.35 3.71
N ASP A 50 9.84 -9.33 3.13
CA ASP A 50 10.00 -10.75 3.44
C ASP A 50 9.58 -11.64 2.26
N ARG A 51 10.43 -11.65 1.24
CA ARG A 51 10.22 -12.45 0.02
C ARG A 51 10.24 -13.96 0.31
N VAL A 52 11.00 -14.39 1.32
CA VAL A 52 11.17 -15.82 1.65
C VAL A 52 9.88 -16.36 2.28
N ASN A 53 9.37 -15.72 3.33
CA ASN A 53 8.11 -16.14 3.92
C ASN A 53 6.93 -15.89 2.98
N TRP A 54 6.94 -14.84 2.15
CA TRP A 54 5.92 -14.69 1.11
C TRP A 54 5.89 -15.89 0.16
N ARG A 55 7.05 -16.38 -0.29
CA ARG A 55 7.13 -17.58 -1.13
C ARG A 55 6.56 -18.80 -0.42
N PHE A 56 6.88 -19.02 0.85
CA PHE A 56 6.36 -20.16 1.63
C PHE A 56 4.86 -20.04 1.88
N ALA A 57 4.37 -18.84 2.21
CA ALA A 57 2.95 -18.55 2.33
C ALA A 57 2.20 -18.90 1.05
N LYS A 58 2.72 -18.53 -0.13
CA LYS A 58 2.09 -18.91 -1.42
C LYS A 58 1.95 -20.42 -1.59
N TYR A 59 2.97 -21.22 -1.25
CA TYR A 59 2.85 -22.68 -1.29
C TYR A 59 1.79 -23.20 -0.32
N ARG A 60 1.73 -22.68 0.90
CA ARG A 60 0.72 -23.08 1.90
C ARG A 60 -0.69 -22.69 1.45
N ILE A 61 -0.87 -21.50 0.89
CA ILE A 61 -2.14 -21.02 0.34
C ILE A 61 -2.61 -21.93 -0.79
N VAL A 62 -1.72 -22.32 -1.70
CA VAL A 62 -2.03 -23.28 -2.78
C VAL A 62 -2.42 -24.65 -2.22
N GLU A 63 -1.69 -25.13 -1.21
CA GLU A 63 -2.02 -26.42 -0.57
C GLU A 63 -3.41 -26.40 0.08
N LEU A 64 -3.73 -25.32 0.80
CA LEU A 64 -5.06 -25.10 1.37
C LEU A 64 -6.13 -24.94 0.28
N GLY A 65 -5.79 -24.35 -0.86
CA GLY A 65 -6.68 -24.24 -2.02
C GLY A 65 -7.12 -25.61 -2.58
N LYS A 66 -6.32 -26.67 -2.40
CA LYS A 66 -6.71 -28.02 -2.82
C LYS A 66 -7.89 -28.58 -2.01
N THR A 67 -8.04 -28.16 -0.76
CA THR A 67 -9.08 -28.64 0.15
C THR A 67 -10.19 -27.61 0.39
N CYS A 68 -9.95 -26.33 0.06
CA CYS A 68 -10.90 -25.24 0.25
C CYS A 68 -11.18 -24.49 -1.06
N SER A 69 -12.40 -24.66 -1.60
CA SER A 69 -12.84 -24.03 -2.85
C SER A 69 -12.85 -22.50 -2.80
N ALA A 70 -13.11 -21.90 -1.64
CA ALA A 70 -13.04 -20.46 -1.45
C ALA A 70 -11.60 -19.95 -1.67
N ILE A 71 -10.60 -20.62 -1.08
CA ILE A 71 -9.18 -20.26 -1.25
C ILE A 71 -8.75 -20.46 -2.70
N ALA A 72 -9.14 -21.56 -3.35
CA ALA A 72 -8.87 -21.79 -4.77
C ALA A 72 -9.45 -20.67 -5.65
N SER A 73 -10.68 -20.24 -5.36
CA SER A 73 -11.33 -19.15 -6.09
C SER A 73 -10.63 -17.80 -5.87
N SER A 74 -10.17 -17.53 -4.63
CA SER A 74 -9.37 -16.34 -4.32
C SER A 74 -8.03 -16.34 -5.07
N ILE A 75 -7.33 -17.47 -5.15
CA ILE A 75 -6.08 -17.61 -5.92
C ILE A 75 -6.33 -17.27 -7.39
N ALA A 76 -7.39 -17.85 -7.98
CA ALA A 76 -7.75 -17.57 -9.37
C ALA A 76 -8.05 -16.08 -9.59
N ALA A 77 -8.89 -15.48 -8.74
CA ALA A 77 -9.26 -14.06 -8.85
C ALA A 77 -8.04 -13.12 -8.76
N ILE A 78 -7.18 -13.32 -7.75
CA ILE A 78 -5.97 -12.51 -7.57
C ILE A 78 -5.02 -12.68 -8.77
N THR A 79 -4.84 -13.92 -9.24
CA THR A 79 -3.96 -14.21 -10.37
C THR A 79 -4.45 -13.56 -11.65
N THR A 80 -5.74 -13.66 -11.94
CA THR A 80 -6.38 -13.05 -13.12
C THR A 80 -6.24 -11.52 -13.07
N LEU A 81 -6.50 -10.91 -11.90
CA LEU A 81 -6.32 -9.47 -11.70
C LEU A 81 -4.87 -9.05 -11.95
N PHE A 82 -3.91 -9.79 -11.39
CA PHE A 82 -2.49 -9.49 -11.54
C PHE A 82 -2.04 -9.58 -13.01
N LYS A 83 -2.47 -10.64 -13.73
CA LYS A 83 -2.22 -10.78 -15.17
C LYS A 83 -2.80 -9.62 -15.96
N ALA A 84 -4.05 -9.24 -15.69
CA ALA A 84 -4.69 -8.11 -16.36
C ALA A 84 -3.92 -6.80 -16.15
N GLN A 85 -3.42 -6.55 -14.93
CA GLN A 85 -2.61 -5.37 -14.62
C GLN A 85 -1.28 -5.34 -15.41
N LEU A 86 -0.64 -6.49 -15.62
CA LEU A 86 0.55 -6.61 -16.45
C LEU A 86 0.24 -6.35 -17.93
N VAL A 87 -0.83 -6.94 -18.46
CA VAL A 87 -1.23 -6.85 -19.87
C VAL A 87 -1.67 -5.42 -20.24
N LEU A 88 -2.51 -4.79 -19.43
CA LEU A 88 -2.96 -3.41 -19.64
C LEU A 88 -1.77 -2.43 -19.74
N ARG A 89 -0.68 -2.69 -19.01
CA ARG A 89 0.54 -1.87 -19.08
C ARG A 89 1.42 -2.18 -20.30
N GLY A 90 1.43 -3.44 -20.77
CA GLY A 90 2.05 -3.81 -22.05
C GLY A 90 1.37 -3.15 -23.26
N ALA A 91 0.04 -2.98 -23.22
CA ALA A 91 -0.73 -2.31 -24.26
C ALA A 91 -0.54 -0.78 -24.27
N ILE A 92 -0.39 -0.15 -23.09
CA ILE A 92 -0.11 1.30 -22.95
C ILE A 92 1.28 1.69 -23.49
N ARG A 93 2.15 0.72 -23.80
CA ARG A 93 3.44 0.96 -24.48
C ARG A 93 3.33 1.21 -25.99
N ARG A 94 2.14 1.15 -26.61
CA ARG A 94 1.97 1.60 -28.01
C ARG A 94 1.95 3.13 -28.07
N PRO A 95 2.88 3.79 -28.79
CA PRO A 95 2.90 5.24 -28.89
C PRO A 95 1.74 5.71 -29.77
N GLY A 96 0.76 6.43 -29.22
CA GLY A 96 -0.31 6.99 -30.06
C GLY A 96 -1.40 7.83 -29.40
N SER A 97 -1.87 7.51 -28.18
CA SER A 97 -3.04 8.21 -27.61
C SER A 97 -2.65 9.31 -26.61
N ARG A 98 -2.30 10.50 -27.13
CA ARG A 98 -2.39 11.73 -26.34
C ARG A 98 -3.87 12.09 -26.15
N ILE A 99 -4.38 12.00 -24.92
CA ILE A 99 -5.57 12.75 -24.54
C ILE A 99 -5.13 14.22 -24.44
N ARG A 100 -5.58 15.06 -25.38
CA ARG A 100 -5.35 16.52 -25.32
C ARG A 100 -6.14 17.11 -24.15
N PRO A 101 -5.54 17.97 -23.30
CA PRO A 101 -6.31 18.85 -22.43
C PRO A 101 -7.07 19.84 -23.32
N LEU A 102 -8.35 20.06 -23.02
CA LEU A 102 -9.12 21.16 -23.59
C LEU A 102 -8.52 22.51 -23.12
N PRO A 103 -8.34 23.50 -24.01
CA PRO A 103 -7.79 24.80 -23.64
C PRO A 103 -8.88 25.81 -23.23
N GLY A 104 -8.57 26.62 -22.21
CA GLY A 104 -9.37 27.76 -21.70
C GLY A 104 -10.12 27.39 -20.42
N GLY A 105 -9.97 28.06 -19.27
CA GLY A 105 -9.61 29.45 -18.98
C GLY A 105 -10.77 30.06 -18.20
N GLY A 106 -10.58 30.30 -16.89
CA GLY A 106 -11.52 31.08 -16.06
C GLY A 106 -11.88 30.44 -14.72
N LEU A 107 -11.30 30.96 -13.63
CA LEU A 107 -11.86 30.84 -12.29
C LEU A 107 -13.24 31.52 -12.27
N PRO A 108 -14.34 30.85 -11.85
CA PRO A 108 -15.52 31.58 -11.40
C PRO A 108 -15.33 31.89 -9.91
N SER A 109 -15.04 33.15 -9.63
CA SER A 109 -15.26 33.75 -8.31
C SER A 109 -16.76 33.80 -8.06
N TYR A 110 -17.28 33.03 -7.09
CA TYR A 110 -18.58 33.32 -6.49
C TYR A 110 -18.45 33.39 -4.97
N PRO A 111 -19.07 34.40 -4.33
CA PRO A 111 -18.99 34.60 -2.89
C PRO A 111 -19.88 33.59 -2.17
N ILE A 112 -19.33 32.88 -1.19
CA ILE A 112 -20.11 32.04 -0.28
C ILE A 112 -20.89 32.96 0.66
N ARG A 113 -22.17 33.22 0.34
CA ARG A 113 -23.14 33.71 1.33
C ARG A 113 -23.59 32.54 2.19
N VAL A 114 -23.28 32.63 3.48
CA VAL A 114 -23.79 31.73 4.51
C VAL A 114 -25.30 31.97 4.66
N HIS A 115 -26.10 30.99 4.25
CA HIS A 115 -27.49 30.85 4.67
C HIS A 115 -27.64 29.54 5.44
N THR A 116 -27.76 29.62 6.77
CA THR A 116 -28.49 28.62 7.54
C THR A 116 -29.97 28.73 7.18
N PRO A 117 -30.66 27.61 6.83
CA PRO A 117 -31.57 27.03 7.83
C PRO A 117 -31.86 25.52 7.66
N GLY A 118 -32.46 24.93 8.70
CA GLY A 118 -33.60 24.03 8.48
C GLY A 118 -33.33 22.53 8.51
N ARG A 119 -33.73 21.92 9.62
CA ARG A 119 -33.97 20.49 9.86
C ARG A 119 -34.77 19.85 8.72
N TRP A 120 -34.18 18.90 7.98
CA TRP A 120 -34.90 18.00 7.07
C TRP A 120 -34.79 16.55 7.56
N ARG A 121 -35.94 16.01 8.02
CA ARG A 121 -36.19 14.56 8.01
C ARG A 121 -36.53 14.19 6.57
N VAL A 122 -35.82 13.22 6.00
CA VAL A 122 -36.24 12.57 4.74
C VAL A 122 -36.48 11.09 5.04
N ASN A 123 -37.71 10.68 4.79
CA ASN A 123 -38.20 9.31 4.82
C ASN A 123 -37.46 8.48 3.75
N LEU A 124 -36.81 7.40 4.17
CA LEU A 124 -36.28 6.38 3.27
C LEU A 124 -37.40 5.41 2.90
N GLN A 125 -38.10 5.69 1.80
CA GLN A 125 -38.91 4.68 1.13
C GLN A 125 -38.97 4.99 -0.38
N GLY A 126 -38.24 4.20 -1.17
CA GLY A 126 -38.46 4.13 -2.62
C GLY A 126 -37.21 4.11 -3.51
N ARG A 127 -36.90 2.90 -3.99
CA ARG A 127 -36.24 2.55 -5.27
C ARG A 127 -34.72 2.74 -5.39
N GLU A 128 -34.04 1.67 -5.01
CA GLU A 128 -32.80 1.19 -5.63
C GLU A 128 -33.01 0.95 -7.13
N SER A 129 -32.13 1.50 -7.96
CA SER A 129 -31.89 0.98 -9.31
C SER A 129 -30.43 1.20 -9.72
N ALA A 130 -29.75 0.08 -10.00
CA ALA A 130 -28.63 -0.12 -10.93
C ALA A 130 -27.23 0.39 -10.56
N VAL A 131 -26.52 -0.43 -9.78
CA VAL A 131 -25.05 -0.63 -9.82
C VAL A 131 -24.82 -2.14 -10.03
N PRO A 132 -23.86 -2.60 -10.86
CA PRO A 132 -23.85 -3.97 -11.40
C PRO A 132 -23.66 -5.07 -10.34
N ARG A 133 -24.58 -6.03 -10.40
CA ARG A 133 -24.58 -7.31 -9.68
C ARG A 133 -23.60 -8.27 -10.35
N THR A 134 -22.35 -8.33 -9.87
CA THR A 134 -21.42 -9.40 -10.28
C THR A 134 -20.83 -10.18 -9.10
N ILE A 135 -21.12 -9.78 -7.85
CA ILE A 135 -20.66 -10.51 -6.65
C ILE A 135 -21.75 -11.43 -6.04
N ALA A 136 -23.01 -11.31 -6.48
CA ALA A 136 -24.14 -12.04 -5.88
C ALA A 136 -24.42 -13.44 -6.46
N ALA A 137 -23.71 -13.88 -7.50
CA ALA A 137 -24.06 -15.10 -8.25
C ALA A 137 -23.39 -16.40 -7.75
N LEU A 138 -22.59 -16.37 -6.67
CA LEU A 138 -22.00 -17.59 -6.07
C LEU A 138 -22.73 -18.08 -4.80
N GLY A 139 -23.88 -17.49 -4.47
CA GLY A 139 -24.60 -17.72 -3.21
C GLY A 139 -25.62 -18.86 -3.18
N THR A 140 -25.77 -19.67 -4.24
CA THR A 140 -26.80 -20.71 -4.28
C THR A 140 -26.26 -22.07 -4.70
N ALA A 141 -25.53 -22.72 -3.80
CA ALA A 141 -25.55 -24.18 -3.68
C ALA A 141 -25.07 -24.63 -2.29
N SER A 142 -25.90 -25.44 -1.65
CA SER A 142 -25.64 -26.33 -0.49
C SER A 142 -25.58 -25.73 0.93
N ARG A 143 -26.75 -25.78 1.58
CA ARG A 143 -26.90 -25.94 3.03
C ARG A 143 -26.34 -27.29 3.47
N VAL A 144 -25.17 -27.35 4.10
CA VAL A 144 -24.78 -28.46 4.99
C VAL A 144 -23.85 -27.94 6.12
N SER A 145 -24.29 -28.20 7.36
CA SER A 145 -23.58 -28.17 8.66
C SER A 145 -22.93 -26.86 9.13
N LEU A 146 -23.71 -26.13 9.93
CA LEU A 146 -23.35 -24.96 10.72
C LEU A 146 -22.48 -25.35 11.92
N ARG A 147 -21.18 -25.06 11.86
CA ARG A 147 -20.28 -24.70 13.00
C ARG A 147 -18.83 -24.45 12.60
N THR A 148 -18.42 -24.79 11.38
CA THR A 148 -17.05 -24.56 10.85
C THR A 148 -16.99 -23.52 9.71
N VAL A 149 -18.14 -22.95 9.31
CA VAL A 149 -18.28 -22.02 8.17
C VAL A 149 -18.09 -20.55 8.56
N ASP A 150 -18.26 -20.20 9.84
CA ASP A 150 -18.13 -18.81 10.30
C ASP A 150 -16.67 -18.32 10.31
N GLN A 151 -15.66 -19.20 10.36
CA GLN A 151 -14.25 -18.81 10.32
C GLN A 151 -13.71 -18.63 8.89
N THR A 152 -14.27 -19.32 7.90
CA THR A 152 -13.76 -19.31 6.51
C THR A 152 -14.43 -18.26 5.64
N HIS A 153 -15.68 -17.89 5.93
CA HIS A 153 -16.31 -16.73 5.30
C HIS A 153 -15.62 -15.42 5.68
N ASN A 154 -15.12 -15.34 6.92
CA ASN A 154 -14.32 -14.21 7.39
C ASN A 154 -12.98 -14.11 6.68
N LEU A 155 -12.27 -15.20 6.38
CA LEU A 155 -10.94 -15.13 5.74
C LEU A 155 -10.98 -14.62 4.29
N ALA A 156 -11.95 -15.06 3.49
CA ALA A 156 -12.09 -14.59 2.10
C ALA A 156 -12.63 -13.16 2.04
N GLN A 157 -13.55 -12.81 2.94
CA GLN A 157 -14.01 -11.44 3.13
C GLN A 157 -12.90 -10.56 3.72
N ASP A 158 -11.99 -11.09 4.56
CA ASP A 158 -10.86 -10.37 5.14
C ASP A 158 -9.69 -10.22 4.18
N ILE A 159 -9.51 -11.15 3.24
CA ILE A 159 -8.60 -10.98 2.09
C ILE A 159 -9.22 -9.99 1.10
N ALA A 160 -10.52 -10.05 0.82
CA ALA A 160 -11.21 -9.02 0.06
C ALA A 160 -11.22 -7.67 0.80
N ASN A 161 -11.24 -7.65 2.14
CA ASN A 161 -11.11 -6.46 2.97
C ASN A 161 -9.67 -6.02 3.16
N SER A 162 -8.68 -6.89 2.92
CA SER A 162 -7.28 -6.50 2.74
C SER A 162 -7.09 -5.77 1.40
N TYR A 163 -7.92 -6.09 0.40
CA TYR A 163 -8.10 -5.28 -0.81
C TYR A 163 -9.03 -4.06 -0.58
N ASN A 164 -9.99 -4.11 0.36
CA ASN A 164 -10.72 -2.96 0.89
C ASN A 164 -10.01 -2.28 2.08
N ALA A 165 -8.70 -2.47 2.25
CA ALA A 165 -7.85 -1.75 3.21
C ALA A 165 -7.65 -0.27 2.81
N GLY A 166 -8.66 0.32 2.16
CA GLY A 166 -8.72 1.69 1.63
C GLY A 166 -8.77 2.78 2.69
N ARG A 167 -8.19 2.53 3.88
CA ARG A 167 -8.11 3.45 5.00
C ARG A 167 -6.68 3.65 5.54
N GLY A 168 -5.66 3.03 4.94
CA GLY A 168 -4.26 3.20 5.36
C GLY A 168 -3.92 2.51 6.68
N MET A 169 -4.53 1.36 6.98
CA MET A 169 -4.39 0.68 8.28
C MET A 169 -3.21 -0.32 8.36
N GLY A 170 -2.21 -0.20 7.49
CA GLY A 170 -1.05 -1.10 7.44
C GLY A 170 -1.34 -2.44 6.76
N LEU A 171 -0.43 -3.40 6.91
CA LEU A 171 -0.44 -4.70 6.21
C LEU A 171 -1.57 -5.65 6.61
N MET A 172 -2.18 -5.46 7.78
CA MET A 172 -3.16 -6.38 8.33
C MET A 172 -4.45 -5.65 8.72
N SER A 173 -5.59 -6.30 8.49
CA SER A 173 -6.86 -5.79 9.00
C SER A 173 -6.88 -5.85 10.52
N GLU A 174 -7.61 -4.93 11.16
CA GLU A 174 -7.76 -4.91 12.62
C GLU A 174 -8.33 -6.22 13.15
N THR A 175 -9.27 -6.82 12.42
CA THR A 175 -9.82 -8.14 12.73
C THR A 175 -8.71 -9.18 12.84
N ILE A 176 -7.81 -9.25 11.86
CA ILE A 176 -6.71 -10.23 11.88
C ILE A 176 -5.73 -9.91 13.01
N CYS A 177 -5.38 -8.63 13.23
CA CYS A 177 -4.52 -8.24 14.34
C CYS A 177 -5.08 -8.67 15.70
N CYS A 178 -6.39 -8.57 15.91
CA CYS A 178 -7.05 -9.00 17.15
C CYS A 178 -7.13 -10.53 17.31
N LEU A 179 -6.98 -11.28 16.21
CA LEU A 179 -6.95 -12.75 16.21
C LEU A 179 -5.53 -13.30 16.44
N LEU A 180 -4.50 -12.47 16.21
CA LEU A 180 -3.15 -12.85 16.55
C LEU A 180 -3.00 -12.87 18.08
N PRO A 181 -2.45 -13.93 18.67
CA PRO A 181 -2.12 -13.92 20.09
C PRO A 181 -1.23 -12.71 20.40
N ASN A 182 -1.33 -12.14 21.61
CA ASN A 182 -0.39 -11.13 22.11
C ASN A 182 1.01 -11.74 22.08
N TYR A 183 1.69 -11.55 20.96
CA TYR A 183 2.94 -12.20 20.67
C TYR A 183 4.06 -11.26 21.09
N ASP A 184 4.59 -11.49 22.28
CA ASP A 184 5.73 -10.70 22.79
C ASP A 184 7.07 -11.16 22.20
N GLY A 185 7.11 -12.36 21.60
CA GLY A 185 8.29 -12.97 20.99
C GLY A 185 8.54 -12.58 19.52
N PRO A 186 9.64 -13.04 18.91
CA PRO A 186 9.92 -12.86 17.48
C PRO A 186 9.01 -13.76 16.63
N PHE A 187 8.41 -13.21 15.57
CA PHE A 187 7.53 -14.01 14.69
C PHE A 187 8.27 -15.21 14.09
N PRO A 188 7.70 -16.43 14.19
CA PRO A 188 8.36 -17.61 13.65
C PRO A 188 8.28 -17.63 12.12
N SER A 189 9.42 -17.89 11.46
CA SER A 189 9.45 -18.14 10.02
C SER A 189 8.52 -19.28 9.62
N ILE A 190 7.93 -19.17 8.43
CA ILE A 190 7.04 -20.20 7.89
C ILE A 190 7.88 -21.42 7.54
N LYS A 191 7.51 -22.57 8.12
CA LYS A 191 8.21 -23.83 7.82
C LYS A 191 8.17 -24.13 6.32
N PRO A 192 9.32 -24.40 5.72
CA PRO A 192 9.38 -24.66 4.29
C PRO A 192 8.56 -25.90 3.91
N PRO A 193 8.14 -26.02 2.64
CA PRO A 193 7.48 -27.22 2.15
C PRO A 193 8.37 -28.45 2.34
N THR A 194 7.77 -29.59 2.69
CA THR A 194 8.46 -30.83 3.09
C THR A 194 9.44 -31.39 2.04
N ASN A 195 9.37 -30.91 0.78
CA ASN A 195 10.22 -31.32 -0.35
C ASN A 195 11.09 -30.18 -0.91
N SER A 196 11.26 -29.08 -0.18
CA SER A 196 12.10 -27.96 -0.63
C SER A 196 13.51 -28.13 -0.08
N ASP A 197 14.45 -28.52 -0.96
CA ASP A 197 15.88 -28.46 -0.67
C ASP A 197 16.31 -26.99 -0.70
N LEU A 198 16.13 -26.31 0.44
CA LEU A 198 16.51 -24.92 0.58
C LEU A 198 18.03 -24.85 0.70
N GLY A 199 18.67 -24.28 -0.32
CA GLY A 199 20.09 -24.00 -0.26
C GLY A 199 20.44 -23.19 1.00
N LEU A 200 21.57 -23.50 1.62
CA LEU A 200 22.08 -22.87 2.84
C LEU A 200 21.99 -21.33 2.81
N SER A 201 22.23 -20.72 1.65
CA SER A 201 22.12 -19.27 1.46
C SER A 201 20.72 -18.72 1.75
N THR A 202 19.65 -19.42 1.38
CA THR A 202 18.28 -18.96 1.67
C THR A 202 17.95 -19.12 3.14
N HIS A 203 18.46 -20.16 3.80
CA HIS A 203 18.31 -20.33 5.23
C HIS A 203 19.04 -19.25 6.03
N LEU A 204 20.30 -18.95 5.66
CA LEU A 204 21.06 -17.87 6.29
C LEU A 204 20.38 -16.51 6.08
N HIS A 205 19.86 -16.24 4.88
CA HIS A 205 19.08 -15.04 4.62
C HIS A 205 17.86 -14.94 5.54
N ASP A 206 17.07 -16.01 5.69
CA ASP A 206 15.90 -16.03 6.57
C ASP A 206 16.28 -15.74 8.03
N VAL A 207 17.33 -16.40 8.55
CA VAL A 207 17.81 -16.20 9.92
C VAL A 207 18.27 -14.75 10.17
N LEU A 208 18.98 -14.15 9.22
CA LEU A 208 19.48 -12.77 9.34
C LEU A 208 18.35 -11.74 9.20
N CYS A 209 17.38 -11.98 8.32
CA CYS A 209 16.30 -11.05 8.04
C CYS A 209 15.12 -11.15 9.00
N ALA A 210 14.92 -12.29 9.68
CA ALA A 210 13.84 -12.51 10.65
C ALA A 210 13.71 -11.38 11.71
N PRO A 211 14.78 -10.96 12.42
CA PRO A 211 14.66 -9.86 13.38
C PRO A 211 14.35 -8.51 12.73
N VAL A 212 14.78 -8.29 11.47
CA VAL A 212 14.48 -7.07 10.72
C VAL A 212 13.01 -7.03 10.31
N PHE A 213 12.45 -8.18 9.93
CA PHE A 213 11.04 -8.32 9.64
C PHE A 213 10.18 -8.14 10.91
N ASP A 214 10.59 -8.70 12.06
CA ASP A 214 9.89 -8.49 13.33
C ASP A 214 9.81 -7.00 13.68
N PHE A 215 10.92 -6.26 13.53
CA PHE A 215 10.94 -4.81 13.67
C PHE A 215 9.92 -4.13 12.74
N TYR A 216 9.91 -4.49 11.46
CA TYR A 216 9.00 -3.91 10.48
C TYR A 216 7.53 -4.24 10.78
N PHE A 217 7.24 -5.46 11.21
CA PHE A 217 5.90 -5.86 11.58
C PHE A 217 5.38 -5.05 12.78
N ARG A 218 6.20 -4.91 13.84
CA ARG A 218 5.88 -4.06 14.99
C ARG A 218 5.69 -2.60 14.57
N LEU A 219 6.50 -2.11 13.64
CA LEU A 219 6.34 -0.78 13.06
C LEU A 219 5.00 -0.64 12.32
N GLN A 220 4.57 -1.65 11.57
CA GLN A 220 3.27 -1.64 10.87
C GLN A 220 2.07 -1.62 11.84
N ILE A 221 2.18 -2.29 12.99
CA ILE A 221 1.17 -2.17 14.06
C ILE A 221 1.06 -0.71 14.53
N LEU A 222 2.19 -0.06 14.78
CA LEU A 222 2.22 1.35 15.20
C LEU A 222 1.69 2.27 14.10
N SER A 223 2.06 2.02 12.84
CA SER A 223 1.55 2.74 11.65
C SER A 223 0.02 2.67 11.55
N GLY A 224 -0.58 1.50 11.77
CA GLY A 224 -2.03 1.35 11.83
C GLY A 224 -2.69 2.14 12.98
N GLN A 225 -2.01 2.26 14.13
CA GLN A 225 -2.48 3.10 15.23
C GLN A 225 -2.41 4.59 14.88
N ILE A 226 -1.34 5.05 14.22
CA ILE A 226 -1.19 6.42 13.73
C ILE A 226 -2.30 6.75 12.73
N ALA A 227 -2.55 5.85 11.77
CA ALA A 227 -3.58 6.04 10.76
C ALA A 227 -4.94 6.32 11.39
N LYS A 228 -5.35 5.56 12.42
CA LYS A 228 -6.62 5.75 13.15
C LYS A 228 -6.75 7.13 13.80
N LEU A 229 -5.63 7.78 14.10
CA LEU A 229 -5.66 9.12 14.68
C LEU A 229 -5.91 10.21 13.62
N THR A 230 -5.69 9.94 12.33
CA THR A 230 -5.92 10.93 11.27
C THR A 230 -7.35 11.49 11.30
N HIS A 231 -7.53 12.73 10.83
CA HIS A 231 -8.83 13.40 10.83
C HIS A 231 -9.92 12.70 9.97
N TYR A 232 -9.54 11.72 9.15
CA TYR A 232 -10.49 10.90 8.38
C TYR A 232 -11.13 9.79 9.21
N HIS A 233 -10.48 9.36 10.29
CA HIS A 233 -10.92 8.24 11.12
C HIS A 233 -11.31 8.68 12.54
N ARG A 234 -10.65 9.70 13.08
CA ARG A 234 -11.02 10.33 14.35
C ARG A 234 -11.53 11.74 14.11
N SER A 235 -12.70 12.06 14.65
CA SER A 235 -13.20 13.45 14.66
C SER A 235 -12.24 14.33 15.46
N ARG A 236 -12.01 15.57 15.04
CA ARG A 236 -11.09 16.52 15.69
C ARG A 236 -11.66 17.93 15.75
N THR A 237 -12.95 18.01 16.05
CA THR A 237 -13.72 19.25 15.99
C THR A 237 -13.68 20.05 17.29
N THR A 238 -13.16 19.48 18.37
CA THR A 238 -13.05 20.13 19.68
C THR A 238 -11.61 20.13 20.20
N GLY A 239 -11.30 21.04 21.13
CA GLY A 239 -10.00 21.05 21.81
C GLY A 239 -9.73 19.76 22.60
N VAL A 240 -10.78 19.15 23.16
CA VAL A 240 -10.69 17.85 23.86
C VAL A 240 -10.29 16.74 22.90
N ASP A 241 -10.87 16.71 21.69
CA ASP A 241 -10.47 15.74 20.66
C ASP A 241 -9.00 15.91 20.27
N GLN A 242 -8.52 17.15 20.16
CA GLN A 242 -7.14 17.44 19.79
C GLN A 242 -6.16 17.07 20.91
N GLU A 243 -6.52 17.28 22.16
CA GLU A 243 -5.72 16.88 23.33
C GLU A 243 -5.61 15.35 23.40
N GLU A 244 -6.71 14.63 23.22
CA GLU A 244 -6.71 13.16 23.19
C GLU A 244 -5.79 12.61 22.08
N VAL A 245 -5.87 13.18 20.87
CA VAL A 245 -4.98 12.83 19.76
C VAL A 245 -3.53 13.12 20.12
N SER A 246 -3.24 14.25 20.75
CA SER A 246 -1.89 14.64 21.14
C SER A 246 -1.29 13.66 22.16
N GLN A 247 -2.07 13.28 23.19
CA GLN A 247 -1.66 12.30 24.19
C GLN A 247 -1.41 10.91 23.59
N ARG A 248 -2.33 10.42 22.75
CA ARG A 248 -2.16 9.13 22.06
C ARG A 248 -0.95 9.13 21.14
N THR A 249 -0.73 10.23 20.42
CA THR A 249 0.42 10.38 19.51
C THR A 249 1.74 10.42 20.29
N ALA A 250 1.79 11.10 21.44
CA ALA A 250 2.96 11.10 22.31
C ALA A 250 3.31 9.69 22.82
N HIS A 251 2.29 8.91 23.22
CA HIS A 251 2.48 7.53 23.62
C HIS A 251 2.99 6.64 22.47
N ILE A 252 2.43 6.78 21.27
CA ILE A 252 2.92 6.04 20.09
C ILE A 252 4.36 6.44 19.76
N LYS A 253 4.70 7.72 19.84
CA LYS A 253 6.06 8.23 19.59
C LYS A 253 7.09 7.63 20.54
N SER A 254 6.76 7.51 21.83
CA SER A 254 7.59 6.79 22.82
C SER A 254 7.81 5.34 22.39
N ARG A 255 6.75 4.62 22.01
CA ARG A 255 6.86 3.23 21.56
C ARG A 255 7.66 3.06 20.26
N LEU A 256 7.60 4.04 19.37
CA LEU A 256 8.47 4.09 18.19
C LEU A 256 9.94 4.25 18.59
N GLN A 257 10.25 5.11 19.57
CA GLN A 257 11.60 5.26 20.09
C GLN A 257 12.11 3.97 20.74
N ASP A 258 11.30 3.33 21.59
CA ASP A 258 11.63 2.03 22.20
C ASP A 258 11.89 0.94 21.12
N LEU A 259 11.09 0.94 20.05
CA LEU A 259 11.27 0.04 18.92
C LEU A 259 12.58 0.33 18.16
N TRP A 260 12.94 1.60 18.01
CA TRP A 260 14.19 2.01 17.37
C TRP A 260 15.43 1.65 18.18
N GLU A 261 15.35 1.74 19.51
CA GLU A 261 16.45 1.36 20.41
C GLU A 261 16.62 -0.17 20.48
N SER A 262 15.52 -0.92 20.38
CA SER A 262 15.53 -2.39 20.38
C SER A 262 15.90 -3.04 19.05
N ARG A 263 16.31 -2.26 18.03
CA ARG A 263 16.83 -2.77 16.75
C ARG A 263 17.89 -3.85 16.95
N SER A 264 17.84 -4.88 16.12
CA SER A 264 18.81 -5.98 16.15
C SER A 264 20.22 -5.52 15.80
N ALA A 265 21.24 -6.31 16.17
CA ALA A 265 22.64 -5.99 15.88
C ALA A 265 22.85 -5.70 14.38
N ILE A 266 22.29 -6.55 13.51
CA ILE A 266 22.40 -6.40 12.05
C ILE A 266 21.80 -5.09 11.51
N GLN A 267 20.79 -4.52 12.18
CA GLN A 267 20.21 -3.23 11.81
C GLN A 267 21.02 -2.03 12.32
N ARG A 268 21.92 -2.24 13.30
CA ARG A 268 22.79 -1.21 13.86
C ARG A 268 24.17 -1.16 13.21
N GLU A 269 24.60 -2.24 12.57
CA GLU A 269 25.86 -2.29 11.81
C GLU A 269 25.82 -1.34 10.61
N ALA A 270 26.98 -0.80 10.24
CA ALA A 270 27.08 0.00 9.02
C ALA A 270 26.94 -0.91 7.78
N PRO A 271 26.36 -0.41 6.67
CA PRO A 271 26.26 -1.15 5.42
C PRO A 271 27.60 -1.72 4.93
N GLU A 272 28.69 -1.02 5.17
CA GLU A 272 30.07 -1.34 4.79
C GLU A 272 30.57 -2.55 5.60
N ASP A 273 30.36 -2.53 6.91
CA ASP A 273 30.72 -3.64 7.81
C ASP A 273 29.93 -4.92 7.46
N LEU A 274 28.67 -4.78 7.06
CA LEU A 274 27.85 -5.92 6.59
C LEU A 274 28.40 -6.51 5.27
N ARG A 275 28.91 -5.67 4.38
CA ARG A 275 29.51 -6.10 3.11
C ARG A 275 30.87 -6.78 3.31
N ASP A 276 31.61 -6.40 4.33
CA ASP A 276 32.89 -7.02 4.68
C ASP A 276 32.72 -8.39 5.36
N GLN A 277 31.63 -8.59 6.10
CA GLN A 277 31.39 -9.80 6.88
C GLN A 277 30.55 -10.87 6.15
N LEU A 278 29.73 -10.49 5.17
CA LEU A 278 28.79 -11.37 4.49
C LEU A 278 29.13 -11.55 3.01
N ALA A 279 28.70 -12.68 2.43
CA ALA A 279 28.77 -12.86 0.98
C ALA A 279 27.96 -11.74 0.27
N PRO A 280 28.45 -11.18 -0.86
CA PRO A 280 27.85 -9.98 -1.48
C PRO A 280 26.35 -10.05 -1.72
N ARG A 281 25.83 -11.23 -2.09
CA ARG A 281 24.40 -11.46 -2.29
C ARG A 281 23.59 -11.31 -1.00
N LEU A 282 24.10 -11.83 0.11
CA LEU A 282 23.46 -11.73 1.42
C LEU A 282 23.59 -10.32 1.99
N ALA A 283 24.78 -9.72 1.89
CA ALA A 283 25.02 -8.35 2.32
C ALA A 283 24.03 -7.39 1.63
N ASN A 284 23.94 -7.42 0.30
CA ASN A 284 23.06 -6.52 -0.44
C ASN A 284 21.57 -6.72 -0.08
N ALA A 285 21.12 -7.97 0.07
CA ALA A 285 19.74 -8.26 0.43
C ALA A 285 19.39 -7.77 1.84
N VAL A 286 20.27 -8.04 2.82
CA VAL A 286 20.10 -7.58 4.20
C VAL A 286 20.17 -6.06 4.28
N THR A 287 21.17 -5.44 3.67
CA THR A 287 21.34 -3.97 3.66
C THR A 287 20.14 -3.27 3.04
N SER A 288 19.62 -3.75 1.90
CA SER A 288 18.41 -3.18 1.28
C SER A 288 17.19 -3.32 2.20
N LEU A 289 17.02 -4.48 2.86
CA LEU A 289 15.94 -4.69 3.82
C LEU A 289 16.05 -3.76 5.04
N VAL A 290 17.25 -3.62 5.60
CA VAL A 290 17.51 -2.69 6.71
C VAL A 290 17.20 -1.25 6.29
N GLY A 291 17.63 -0.86 5.09
CA GLY A 291 17.36 0.46 4.51
C GLY A 291 15.88 0.78 4.40
N ILE A 292 15.08 -0.09 3.77
CA ILE A 292 13.63 0.13 3.63
C ILE A 292 12.91 0.19 4.98
N CYS A 293 13.32 -0.64 5.95
CA CYS A 293 12.73 -0.64 7.30
C CYS A 293 13.06 0.64 8.07
N ASN A 294 14.30 1.12 7.96
CA ASN A 294 14.74 2.37 8.58
C ASN A 294 14.05 3.58 7.93
N ALA A 295 13.91 3.60 6.60
CA ALA A 295 13.18 4.66 5.90
C ALA A 295 11.69 4.66 6.27
N ALA A 296 11.07 3.49 6.40
CA ALA A 296 9.70 3.35 6.87
C ALA A 296 9.52 3.90 8.30
N TYR A 297 10.48 3.64 9.19
CA TYR A 297 10.46 4.19 10.56
C TYR A 297 10.44 5.72 10.54
N HIS A 298 11.37 6.34 9.80
CA HIS A 298 11.42 7.79 9.69
C HIS A 298 10.16 8.36 9.03
N ALA A 299 9.56 7.64 8.09
CA ALA A 299 8.29 8.03 7.49
C ALA A 299 7.15 8.09 8.51
N GLU A 300 7.12 7.21 9.52
CA GLU A 300 6.12 7.29 10.59
C GLU A 300 6.30 8.51 11.50
N LEU A 301 7.55 8.95 11.72
CA LEU A 301 7.80 10.21 12.44
C LEU A 301 7.26 11.42 11.67
N VAL A 302 7.41 11.40 10.33
CA VAL A 302 6.82 12.42 9.46
C VAL A 302 5.28 12.37 9.53
N GLU A 303 4.69 11.18 9.51
CA GLU A 303 3.23 11.02 9.61
C GLU A 303 2.68 11.46 10.97
N ILE A 304 3.41 11.25 12.07
CA ILE A 304 3.04 11.76 13.39
C ILE A 304 2.91 13.29 13.39
N ASP A 305 3.89 14.00 12.84
CA ASP A 305 3.84 15.47 12.78
C ASP A 305 2.71 15.96 11.85
N ARG A 306 2.40 15.21 10.78
CA ARG A 306 1.20 15.43 9.94
C ARG A 306 -0.08 15.29 10.73
N VAL A 307 -0.17 14.22 11.51
CA VAL A 307 -1.30 13.90 12.38
C VAL A 307 -1.45 14.94 13.47
N LEU A 308 -0.40 15.55 14.01
CA LEU A 308 -0.55 16.64 14.98
C LEU A 308 -1.03 17.95 14.35
N GLY A 309 -0.92 18.09 13.03
CA GLY A 309 -1.31 19.30 12.32
C GLY A 309 -0.34 20.45 12.53
N ASP A 310 0.88 20.16 13.01
CA ASP A 310 1.92 21.18 13.16
C ASP A 310 2.18 21.86 11.81
N PRO A 311 2.35 23.20 11.78
CA PRO A 311 2.68 23.91 10.55
C PRO A 311 3.89 23.25 9.89
N VAL A 312 3.88 23.08 8.57
CA VAL A 312 5.02 22.52 7.83
C VAL A 312 6.29 23.38 8.01
N THR A 313 6.10 24.65 8.34
CA THR A 313 7.15 25.62 8.65
C THR A 313 7.73 25.50 10.06
N LYS A 314 7.12 24.69 10.94
CA LYS A 314 7.57 24.50 12.33
C LYS A 314 8.64 23.42 12.34
N TRP A 315 9.83 23.79 12.81
CA TRP A 315 11.07 22.99 12.75
C TRP A 315 11.04 21.82 13.77
N THR A 316 10.33 20.74 13.44
CA THR A 316 10.16 19.57 14.31
C THR A 316 11.01 18.37 13.89
N ASP A 317 10.84 17.24 14.58
CA ASP A 317 11.53 15.97 14.31
C ASP A 317 11.30 15.44 12.88
N SER A 318 10.19 15.79 12.23
CA SER A 318 9.94 15.47 10.82
C SER A 318 11.05 15.91 9.88
N ARG A 319 11.68 17.07 10.09
CA ARG A 319 12.76 17.54 9.21
C ARG A 319 14.00 16.64 9.33
N LYS A 320 14.35 16.22 10.55
CA LYS A 320 15.43 15.26 10.78
C LYS A 320 15.09 13.93 10.12
N ALA A 321 13.85 13.46 10.27
CA ALA A 321 13.38 12.21 9.66
C ALA A 321 13.44 12.27 8.12
N ILE A 322 13.03 13.38 7.50
CA ILE A 322 13.15 13.63 6.06
C ILE A 322 14.62 13.54 5.60
N HIS A 323 15.55 14.17 6.33
CA HIS A 323 16.98 14.08 6.02
C HIS A 323 17.51 12.65 6.13
N GLN A 324 17.08 11.90 7.15
CA GLN A 324 17.45 10.49 7.31
C GLN A 324 16.93 9.62 6.16
N ILE A 325 15.68 9.82 5.72
CA ILE A 325 15.12 9.11 4.54
C ILE A 325 16.00 9.37 3.31
N ARG A 326 16.43 10.62 3.10
CA ARG A 326 17.30 10.96 1.97
C ARG A 326 18.66 10.28 2.05
N GLN A 327 19.31 10.34 3.20
CA GLN A 327 20.61 9.69 3.41
C GLN A 327 20.53 8.20 3.10
N ILE A 328 19.54 7.49 3.66
CA ILE A 328 19.33 6.05 3.43
C ILE A 328 19.17 5.73 1.93
N VAL A 329 18.37 6.52 1.21
CA VAL A 329 18.11 6.29 -0.23
C VAL A 329 19.33 6.65 -1.09
N ASP A 330 20.09 7.68 -0.73
CA ASP A 330 21.33 8.03 -1.42
C ASP A 330 22.41 6.96 -1.20
N ASP A 331 22.54 6.41 0.01
CA ASP A 331 23.47 5.32 0.34
C ASP A 331 23.13 4.03 -0.43
N GLU A 332 21.84 3.72 -0.62
CA GLU A 332 21.44 2.56 -1.44
C GLU A 332 21.74 2.77 -2.93
N CYS A 333 21.50 3.98 -3.46
CA CYS A 333 21.78 4.26 -4.86
C CYS A 333 23.28 4.26 -5.17
N THR A 334 24.11 4.83 -4.30
CA THR A 334 25.57 4.80 -4.47
C THR A 334 26.13 3.39 -4.42
N ALA A 335 25.55 2.50 -3.60
CA ALA A 335 25.92 1.08 -3.58
C ALA A 335 25.45 0.32 -4.85
N SER A 336 24.30 0.70 -5.41
CA SER A 336 23.69 0.04 -6.58
C SER A 336 24.34 0.45 -7.92
N ASP A 337 25.00 1.61 -8.00
CA ASP A 337 25.68 2.09 -9.22
C ASP A 337 26.80 1.15 -9.73
N ALA A 338 27.30 0.24 -8.89
CA ALA A 338 28.19 -0.85 -9.28
C ALA A 338 27.51 -1.95 -10.13
N THR A 339 26.18 -2.06 -10.07
CA THR A 339 25.35 -3.05 -10.76
C THR A 339 24.15 -2.38 -11.44
N LYS A 340 24.41 -1.64 -12.53
CA LYS A 340 23.53 -0.78 -13.36
C LYS A 340 22.14 -1.28 -13.81
N THR A 341 21.58 -2.36 -13.26
CA THR A 341 20.40 -3.03 -13.82
C THR A 341 19.16 -3.02 -12.93
N GLU A 342 19.28 -2.81 -11.61
CA GLU A 342 18.13 -2.87 -10.70
C GLU A 342 17.63 -1.46 -10.33
N GLY A 343 16.32 -1.22 -10.52
CA GLY A 343 15.68 0.02 -10.09
C GLY A 343 15.56 0.08 -8.57
N LEU A 344 15.19 1.25 -8.03
CA LEU A 344 15.05 1.44 -6.59
C LEU A 344 13.99 0.48 -6.01
N ASN A 345 14.27 -0.09 -4.83
CA ASN A 345 13.36 -0.99 -4.13
C ASN A 345 12.00 -0.29 -3.91
N PRO A 346 10.88 -0.93 -4.28
CA PRO A 346 9.58 -0.30 -4.17
C PRO A 346 9.11 -0.08 -2.72
N GLY A 347 9.76 -0.70 -1.73
CA GLY A 347 9.56 -0.39 -0.30
C GLY A 347 9.82 1.08 0.06
N TYR A 348 10.60 1.81 -0.74
CA TYR A 348 10.83 3.24 -0.55
C TYR A 348 9.70 4.15 -1.03
N LEU A 349 8.68 3.61 -1.71
CA LEU A 349 7.63 4.43 -2.32
C LEU A 349 6.92 5.32 -1.28
N ARG A 350 6.47 4.75 -0.16
CA ARG A 350 5.78 5.52 0.89
C ARG A 350 6.71 6.52 1.58
N PRO A 351 7.93 6.15 2.05
CA PRO A 351 8.88 7.11 2.59
C PRO A 351 9.17 8.29 1.65
N LEU A 352 9.42 8.02 0.37
CA LEU A 352 9.69 9.06 -0.62
C LEU A 352 8.45 9.91 -0.94
N PHE A 353 7.27 9.31 -0.96
CA PHE A 353 6.03 10.07 -1.16
C PHE A 353 5.78 11.02 0.01
N LEU A 354 5.96 10.56 1.25
CA LEU A 354 5.85 11.38 2.45
C LEU A 354 6.92 12.48 2.49
N TYR A 355 8.17 12.16 2.11
CA TYR A 355 9.22 13.14 1.90
C TYR A 355 8.74 14.25 0.94
N ALA A 356 8.27 13.87 -0.25
CA ALA A 356 7.92 14.81 -1.30
C ALA A 356 6.81 15.78 -0.86
N ILE A 357 5.79 15.27 -0.15
CA ILE A 357 4.64 16.10 0.26
C ILE A 357 4.87 16.83 1.59
N GLU A 358 6.00 16.64 2.26
CA GLU A 358 6.34 17.40 3.47
C GLU A 358 7.53 18.31 3.32
N CYS A 359 8.32 18.11 2.26
CA CYS A 359 9.35 19.06 1.90
C CYS A 359 8.73 20.27 1.17
N MET A 360 8.92 21.47 1.73
CA MET A 360 8.52 22.75 1.14
C MET A 360 9.66 23.38 0.31
N ASP A 361 10.81 22.71 0.20
CA ASP A 361 11.89 23.09 -0.69
C ASP A 361 11.71 22.44 -2.07
N LYS A 362 11.83 23.24 -3.13
CA LYS A 362 11.55 22.81 -4.49
C LYS A 362 12.59 21.83 -5.03
N GLU A 363 13.86 22.01 -4.70
CA GLU A 363 14.95 21.17 -5.20
C GLU A 363 14.93 19.81 -4.50
N GLU A 364 14.74 19.81 -3.17
CA GLU A 364 14.54 18.60 -2.39
C GLU A 364 13.28 17.82 -2.80
N ASN A 365 12.16 18.52 -3.05
CA ASN A 365 10.96 17.88 -3.57
C ASN A 365 11.22 17.20 -4.92
N GLN A 366 11.90 17.89 -5.83
CA GLN A 366 12.22 17.35 -7.15
C GLN A 366 13.12 16.10 -7.04
N TRP A 367 14.10 16.10 -6.12
CA TRP A 367 14.91 14.92 -5.83
C TRP A 367 14.04 13.70 -5.44
N ALA A 368 13.06 13.88 -4.55
CA ALA A 368 12.19 12.78 -4.13
C ALA A 368 11.28 12.29 -5.27
N VAL A 369 10.73 13.20 -6.07
CA VAL A 369 9.93 12.88 -7.27
C VAL A 369 10.74 12.04 -8.26
N ASP A 370 12.00 12.42 -8.49
CA ASP A 370 12.89 11.70 -9.40
C ASP A 370 13.22 10.30 -8.86
N ARG A 371 13.44 10.15 -7.55
CA ARG A 371 13.65 8.83 -6.93
C ARG A 371 12.41 7.94 -6.99
N ILE A 372 11.20 8.48 -6.79
CA ILE A 372 9.97 7.71 -6.99
C ILE A 372 9.88 7.20 -8.43
N ALA A 373 10.25 8.02 -9.42
CA ALA A 373 10.23 7.62 -10.82
C ALA A 373 11.23 6.50 -11.17
N GLN A 374 12.28 6.31 -10.36
CA GLN A 374 13.27 5.23 -10.53
C GLN A 374 12.79 3.88 -9.98
N ILE A 375 11.71 3.84 -9.21
CA ILE A 375 11.10 2.58 -8.75
C ILE A 375 10.52 1.85 -9.97
N ARG A 376 11.13 0.72 -10.33
CA ARG A 376 10.74 -0.09 -11.49
C ARG A 376 10.03 -1.36 -11.03
N ASP A 377 8.79 -1.20 -10.59
CA ASP A 377 7.91 -2.33 -10.29
C ASP A 377 6.57 -2.19 -11.07
N PRO A 378 6.15 -3.24 -11.82
CA PRO A 378 4.91 -3.24 -12.59
C PRO A 378 3.63 -3.02 -11.78
N ILE A 379 3.67 -3.20 -10.46
CA ILE A 379 2.52 -3.06 -9.55
C ILE A 379 2.48 -1.66 -8.94
N TYR A 380 3.62 -1.14 -8.48
CA TYR A 380 3.71 0.05 -7.62
C TYR A 380 3.38 1.41 -8.26
N ARG A 381 2.88 1.41 -9.51
CA ARG A 381 2.43 2.62 -10.25
C ARG A 381 3.37 3.83 -10.07
N SER A 382 4.69 3.62 -10.05
CA SER A 382 5.69 4.65 -9.71
C SER A 382 5.53 5.94 -10.51
N LYS A 383 5.28 5.84 -11.82
CA LYS A 383 4.99 6.99 -12.69
C LYS A 383 3.76 7.82 -12.26
N PHE A 384 2.72 7.15 -11.77
CA PHE A 384 1.55 7.85 -11.22
C PHE A 384 1.95 8.57 -9.94
N PHE A 385 2.62 7.88 -9.02
CA PHE A 385 3.02 8.46 -7.73
C PHE A 385 4.04 9.59 -7.85
N SER A 386 4.97 9.53 -8.80
CA SER A 386 5.91 10.62 -9.06
C SER A 386 5.17 11.87 -9.55
N THR A 387 4.23 11.70 -10.48
CA THR A 387 3.39 12.80 -10.98
C THR A 387 2.51 13.35 -9.86
N PHE A 388 1.87 12.47 -9.08
CA PHE A 388 1.01 12.87 -7.97
C PHE A 388 1.79 13.62 -6.88
N ALA A 389 2.96 13.11 -6.48
CA ALA A 389 3.81 13.76 -5.49
C ALA A 389 4.22 15.17 -5.93
N LYS A 390 4.61 15.33 -7.20
CA LYS A 390 4.97 16.63 -7.78
C LYS A 390 3.81 17.62 -7.74
N GLU A 391 2.67 17.26 -8.34
CA GLU A 391 1.52 18.14 -8.47
C GLU A 391 0.91 18.52 -7.11
N LEU A 392 0.88 17.55 -6.19
CA LEU A 392 0.43 17.79 -4.83
C LEU A 392 1.37 18.73 -4.09
N SER A 393 2.69 18.52 -4.17
CA SER A 393 3.65 19.42 -3.52
C SER A 393 3.62 20.82 -4.11
N ASP A 394 3.55 20.97 -5.43
CA ASP A 394 3.38 22.26 -6.12
C ASP A 394 2.09 22.99 -5.66
N ALA A 395 1.02 22.25 -5.40
CA ALA A 395 -0.21 22.81 -4.85
C ALA A 395 -0.08 23.23 -3.38
N GLN A 396 0.73 22.51 -2.59
CA GLN A 396 0.99 22.85 -1.19
C GLN A 396 1.89 24.07 -1.07
N MET A 397 2.98 24.14 -1.84
CA MET A 397 3.88 25.30 -1.88
C MET A 397 3.13 26.57 -2.29
N ARG A 398 2.30 26.51 -3.35
CA ARG A 398 1.47 27.66 -3.78
C ARG A 398 0.47 28.16 -2.74
N LYS A 399 0.02 27.27 -1.84
CA LYS A 399 -0.95 27.61 -0.80
C LYS A 399 -0.30 27.81 0.56
N GLU A 400 1.01 27.61 0.65
CA GLU A 400 1.83 27.63 1.88
C GLU A 400 1.21 26.79 3.02
N ARG A 401 0.59 25.66 2.67
CA ARG A 401 -0.08 24.77 3.62
C ARG A 401 -0.27 23.37 3.05
N ARG A 402 -0.48 22.41 3.95
CA ARG A 402 -0.89 21.05 3.56
C ARG A 402 -2.19 21.08 2.76
N VAL A 403 -2.21 20.26 1.71
CA VAL A 403 -3.38 20.00 0.88
C VAL A 403 -3.78 18.55 1.12
N THR A 404 -5.07 18.32 1.27
CA THR A 404 -5.60 16.97 1.45
C THR A 404 -5.30 16.10 0.23
N SER A 405 -4.36 15.15 0.38
CA SER A 405 -3.92 14.26 -0.70
C SER A 405 -5.09 13.50 -1.35
N LYS A 406 -6.06 13.03 -0.57
CA LYS A 406 -7.23 12.31 -1.07
C LYS A 406 -8.11 13.17 -1.99
N TYR A 407 -8.51 14.36 -1.52
CA TYR A 407 -9.35 15.28 -2.30
C TYR A 407 -8.59 15.82 -3.51
N PHE A 408 -7.31 16.13 -3.36
CA PHE A 408 -6.47 16.57 -4.47
C PHE A 408 -6.38 15.51 -5.56
N CYS A 409 -6.14 14.24 -5.18
CA CYS A 409 -6.04 13.17 -6.16
C CYS A 409 -7.32 12.99 -6.96
N ILE A 410 -8.47 12.97 -6.28
CA ILE A 410 -9.79 12.85 -6.94
C ILE A 410 -10.05 14.04 -7.85
N TRP A 411 -9.77 15.25 -7.39
CA TRP A 411 -10.02 16.47 -8.15
C TRP A 411 -9.08 16.62 -9.36
N TYR A 412 -7.80 16.32 -9.20
CA TYR A 412 -6.77 16.56 -10.22
C TYR A 412 -6.65 15.39 -11.22
N PHE A 413 -6.68 14.15 -10.72
CA PHE A 413 -6.49 12.95 -11.55
C PHE A 413 -7.80 12.22 -11.88
N GLY A 414 -8.93 12.63 -11.29
CA GLY A 414 -10.22 11.96 -11.48
C GLY A 414 -10.31 10.59 -10.81
N THR A 415 -9.34 10.22 -9.98
CA THR A 415 -9.26 8.90 -9.33
C THR A 415 -8.93 9.02 -7.85
N PRO A 416 -9.43 8.10 -6.99
CA PRO A 416 -8.91 8.00 -5.63
C PRO A 416 -7.41 7.68 -5.65
N PRO A 417 -6.64 8.12 -4.63
CA PRO A 417 -5.22 7.79 -4.57
C PRO A 417 -5.04 6.27 -4.46
N PRO A 418 -4.12 5.67 -5.22
CA PRO A 418 -3.73 4.28 -5.03
C PRO A 418 -3.14 4.07 -3.63
N TYR A 419 -3.15 2.83 -3.15
CA TYR A 419 -2.56 2.48 -1.86
C TYR A 419 -1.03 2.68 -1.86
N LEU A 420 -0.50 3.16 -0.74
CA LEU A 420 0.92 3.40 -0.48
C LEU A 420 1.42 2.49 0.63
#